data_AF-A0A6I7HRQ2-F1
#
_entry.id   AF-A0A6I7HRQ2-F1
#
_cell.length_a   1.000
_cell.length_b   1.000
_cell.length_c   1.000
_cell.angle_alpha   90.00
_cell.angle_beta   90.00
_cell.angle_gamma   90.00
#
_symmetry.space_group_name_H-M   'P 1'
#
loop_
_entity.id
_entity.type
_entity.pdbx_description
1 polymer ?
#
loop_
_entity_poly.entity_id
_entity_poly.type
_entity_poly.pdbx_seq_one_letter_code
_entity_poly.pdbx_strand_id
1 'polypeptide(L)'
;MDNRRTCDLMQNALDILTEGSRTADFRREFQYDELEQAAIQEALGIAMDFPSRQREAWEFMASLRTDMSEQLEQLDAPPLRFPSYETFLGLLCTKTVGWTP
;
A
#
# COMPACT_ATOMS: atom_id res chain seq x y z
N MET A 1 -19.05 28.87 25.66
CA MET A 1 -18.29 27.79 24.99
C MET A 1 -18.97 26.49 25.33
N ASP A 2 -19.48 25.79 24.32
CA ASP A 2 -20.44 24.70 24.49
C ASP A 2 -19.72 23.39 24.83
N ASN A 3 -19.90 22.89 26.05
CA ASN A 3 -19.18 21.73 26.59
C ASN A 3 -19.42 20.45 25.78
N ARG A 4 -20.57 20.38 25.09
CA ARG A 4 -20.92 19.29 24.14
C ARG A 4 -19.96 19.19 22.97
N ARG A 5 -19.60 20.32 22.37
CA ARG A 5 -18.75 20.37 21.17
C ARG A 5 -17.35 19.86 21.46
N THR A 6 -16.87 20.04 22.69
CA THR A 6 -15.58 19.54 23.16
C THR A 6 -15.60 18.02 23.34
N CYS A 7 -16.67 17.46 23.90
CA CYS A 7 -16.84 16.02 24.05
C CYS A 7 -16.93 15.30 22.70
N ASP A 8 -17.66 15.88 21.73
CA ASP A 8 -17.79 15.29 20.38
C ASP A 8 -16.44 15.23 19.64
N LEU A 9 -15.60 16.25 19.80
CA LEU A 9 -14.24 16.27 19.24
C LEU A 9 -13.32 15.23 19.90
N MET A 10 -13.43 15.06 21.21
CA MET A 10 -12.65 14.06 21.93
C MET A 10 -13.05 12.63 21.55
N GLN A 11 -14.35 12.38 21.36
CA GLN A 11 -14.85 11.07 20.93
C GLN A 11 -14.37 10.73 19.51
N ASN A 12 -14.50 11.65 18.56
CA ASN A 12 -13.97 11.45 17.21
C ASN A 12 -12.46 11.19 17.20
N ALA A 13 -11.68 11.89 18.04
CA ALA A 13 -10.25 11.66 18.13
C ALA A 13 -9.93 10.26 18.69
N LEU A 14 -10.69 9.77 19.66
CA LEU A 14 -10.56 8.42 20.21
C LEU A 14 -10.93 7.35 19.19
N ASP A 15 -11.99 7.57 18.41
CA ASP A 15 -12.43 6.64 17.36
C ASP A 15 -11.36 6.53 16.25
N ILE A 16 -10.81 7.67 15.81
CA ILE A 16 -9.70 7.70 14.82
C ILE A 16 -8.46 6.97 15.34
N LEU A 17 -8.09 7.17 16.60
CA LEU A 17 -6.94 6.52 17.21
C LEU A 17 -7.15 5.00 17.34
N THR A 18 -8.38 4.58 17.67
CA THR A 18 -8.75 3.16 17.82
C THR A 18 -8.82 2.45 16.46
N GLU A 19 -9.37 3.10 15.44
CA GLU A 19 -9.33 2.62 14.06
C GLU A 19 -7.89 2.52 13.54
N GLY A 20 -7.06 3.53 13.82
CA GLY A 20 -5.64 3.53 13.46
C GLY A 20 -4.84 2.39 14.10
N SER A 21 -5.10 2.08 15.38
CA SER A 21 -4.45 0.95 16.07
C SER A 21 -4.92 -0.39 15.53
N ARG A 22 -6.23 -0.57 15.32
CA ARG A 22 -6.81 -1.80 14.74
C ARG A 22 -6.24 -2.05 13.34
N THR A 23 -6.17 -1.01 12.51
CA THR A 23 -5.58 -1.06 11.16
C THR A 23 -4.11 -1.51 11.19
N ALA A 24 -3.32 -0.99 12.13
CA ALA A 24 -1.91 -1.35 12.27
C ALA A 24 -1.74 -2.80 12.74
N ASP A 25 -2.60 -3.28 13.63
CA ASP A 25 -2.60 -4.66 14.10
C ASP A 25 -2.97 -5.63 12.97
N PHE A 26 -4.01 -5.33 12.18
CA PHE A 26 -4.37 -6.12 10.99
C PHE A 26 -3.22 -6.22 9.99
N ARG A 27 -2.59 -5.09 9.63
CA ARG A 27 -1.49 -5.11 8.67
C ARG A 27 -0.31 -5.97 9.14
N ARG A 28 -0.03 -5.97 10.45
CA ARG A 28 1.03 -6.79 11.04
C ARG A 28 0.65 -8.27 11.07
N GLU A 29 -0.57 -8.59 11.49
CA GLU A 29 -1.06 -9.97 11.59
C GLU A 29 -1.04 -10.68 10.23
N PHE A 30 -1.46 -9.97 9.19
CA PHE A 30 -1.55 -10.50 7.83
C PHE A 30 -0.31 -10.21 6.96
N GLN A 31 0.78 -9.72 7.57
CA GLN A 31 2.08 -9.48 6.92
C GLN A 31 1.96 -8.66 5.62
N TYR A 32 1.11 -7.64 5.64
CA TYR A 32 0.81 -6.81 4.46
C TYR A 32 2.07 -6.23 3.81
N ASP A 33 3.01 -5.78 4.64
CA ASP A 33 4.22 -5.14 4.15
C ASP A 33 5.09 -6.14 3.35
N GLU A 34 5.09 -7.43 3.72
CA GLU A 34 5.82 -8.48 2.99
C GLU A 34 5.15 -8.77 1.65
N LEU A 35 3.81 -8.85 1.62
CA LEU A 35 3.04 -9.09 0.40
C LEU A 35 3.14 -7.91 -0.57
N GLU A 36 3.00 -6.68 -0.07
CA GLU A 36 3.18 -5.45 -0.85
C GLU A 36 4.60 -5.38 -1.42
N GLN A 37 5.62 -5.67 -0.61
CA GLN A 37 7.01 -5.65 -1.03
C GLN A 37 7.31 -6.74 -2.08
N ALA A 38 6.81 -7.96 -1.91
CA ALA A 38 7.00 -9.05 -2.85
C ALA A 38 6.43 -8.71 -4.24
N ALA A 39 5.19 -8.22 -4.29
CA ALA A 39 4.54 -7.83 -5.54
C ALA A 39 5.25 -6.66 -6.23
N ILE A 40 5.72 -5.65 -5.47
CA ILE A 40 6.53 -4.56 -6.01
C ILE A 40 7.86 -5.09 -6.58
N GLN A 41 8.55 -5.98 -5.86
CA GLN A 41 9.82 -6.54 -6.30
C GLN A 41 9.68 -7.38 -7.57
N GLU A 42 8.62 -8.20 -7.66
CA GLU A 42 8.30 -8.99 -8.85
C GLU A 42 8.01 -8.09 -10.06
N ALA A 43 7.16 -7.09 -9.90
CA ALA A 43 6.84 -6.14 -10.97
C ALA A 43 8.08 -5.36 -11.43
N LEU A 44 8.95 -4.96 -10.50
CA LEU A 44 10.24 -4.35 -10.84
C LEU A 44 11.16 -5.31 -11.59
N GLY A 45 11.20 -6.59 -11.21
CA GLY A 45 11.95 -7.64 -11.92
C GLY A 45 11.51 -7.78 -13.37
N ILE A 46 10.21 -7.98 -13.59
CA ILE A 46 9.61 -8.09 -14.93
C ILE A 46 9.91 -6.84 -15.76
N ALA A 47 9.78 -5.65 -15.17
CA ALA A 47 10.03 -4.39 -15.83
C ALA A 47 11.51 -4.14 -16.17
N MET A 48 12.45 -4.72 -15.41
CA MET A 48 13.88 -4.69 -15.74
C MET A 48 14.22 -5.67 -16.87
N ASP A 49 13.66 -6.88 -16.84
CA ASP A 49 13.88 -7.90 -17.87
C ASP A 49 13.23 -7.48 -19.21
N PHE A 50 12.11 -6.75 -19.13
CA PHE A 50 11.35 -6.27 -20.29
C PHE A 50 11.05 -4.77 -20.18
N PRO A 51 12.01 -3.88 -20.50
CA PRO A 51 11.82 -2.43 -20.40
C PRO A 51 10.64 -1.89 -21.22
N SER A 52 10.26 -2.56 -22.31
CA SER A 52 9.09 -2.20 -23.12
C SER A 52 7.75 -2.51 -22.44
N ARG A 53 7.75 -3.31 -21.36
CA ARG A 53 6.56 -3.78 -20.64
C ARG A 53 6.45 -3.23 -19.21
N GLN A 54 7.17 -2.15 -18.90
CA GLN A 54 7.11 -1.52 -17.57
C GLN A 54 5.69 -1.15 -17.13
N ARG A 55 4.87 -0.66 -18.07
CA ARG A 55 3.47 -0.33 -17.79
C ARG A 55 2.62 -1.56 -17.51
N GLU A 56 2.76 -2.61 -18.33
CA GLU A 56 2.05 -3.88 -18.13
C GLU A 56 2.43 -4.54 -16.80
N ALA A 57 3.71 -4.49 -16.41
CA ALA A 57 4.18 -5.01 -15.12
C ALA A 57 3.58 -4.23 -13.94
N TRP A 58 3.50 -2.90 -14.04
CA TRP A 58 2.84 -2.08 -13.02
C TRP A 58 1.33 -2.32 -12.97
N GLU A 59 0.68 -2.45 -14.13
CA GLU A 59 -0.76 -2.72 -14.23
C GLU A 59 -1.12 -4.09 -13.62
N PHE A 60 -0.30 -5.12 -13.82
CA PHE A 60 -0.45 -6.43 -13.18
C PHE A 60 -0.35 -6.35 -11.66
N MET A 61 0.64 -5.62 -11.13
CA MET A 61 0.74 -5.38 -9.69
C MET A 61 -0.48 -4.58 -9.17
N ALA A 62 -0.94 -3.59 -9.92
CA ALA A 62 -2.08 -2.76 -9.54
C ALA A 62 -3.41 -3.55 -9.60
N SER A 63 -3.55 -4.53 -10.49
CA SER A 63 -4.75 -5.37 -10.57
C SER A 63 -4.86 -6.30 -9.36
N LEU A 64 -3.73 -6.81 -8.83
CA LEU A 64 -3.72 -7.58 -7.58
C LEU A 64 -4.33 -6.78 -6.41
N ARG A 65 -4.17 -5.45 -6.41
CA ARG A 65 -4.84 -4.58 -5.44
C ARG A 65 -6.35 -4.68 -5.53
N THR A 66 -6.88 -4.60 -6.74
CA THR A 66 -8.32 -4.59 -7.01
C THR A 66 -8.92 -5.94 -6.65
N ASP A 67 -8.29 -7.03 -7.09
CA ASP A 67 -8.77 -8.39 -6.83
C ASP A 67 -8.75 -8.73 -5.34
N MET A 68 -7.73 -8.27 -4.61
CA MET A 68 -7.64 -8.48 -3.16
C MET A 68 -8.47 -7.47 -2.37
N SER A 69 -8.72 -6.26 -2.89
CA SER A 69 -9.49 -5.24 -2.17
C SER A 69 -10.90 -5.69 -1.81
N GLU A 70 -11.58 -6.42 -2.68
CA GLU A 70 -12.92 -6.96 -2.39
C GLU A 70 -12.90 -7.97 -1.23
N GLN A 71 -11.83 -8.77 -1.12
CA GLN A 71 -11.66 -9.73 -0.03
C GLN A 71 -11.27 -9.04 1.27
N LEU A 72 -10.48 -7.97 1.19
CA LEU A 72 -10.05 -7.19 2.34
C LEU A 72 -11.20 -6.34 2.90
N GLU A 73 -12.04 -5.76 2.04
CA GLU A 73 -13.26 -5.06 2.46
C GLU A 73 -14.23 -5.97 3.22
N GLN A 74 -14.37 -7.24 2.80
CA GLN A 74 -15.20 -8.22 3.53
C GLN A 74 -14.65 -8.57 4.92
N LEU A 75 -13.36 -8.39 5.15
CA LEU A 75 -12.68 -8.64 6.42
C LEU A 75 -12.54 -7.38 7.27
N ASP A 76 -13.13 -6.26 6.86
CA ASP A 76 -12.92 -4.93 7.47
C ASP A 76 -11.42 -4.58 7.58
N ALA A 77 -10.64 -5.08 6.62
CA ALA A 77 -9.20 -4.97 6.58
C ALA A 77 -8.78 -3.83 5.65
N PRO A 78 -7.68 -3.11 5.96
CA PRO A 78 -7.21 -2.01 5.13
C PRO A 78 -6.78 -2.50 3.75
N PRO A 79 -6.82 -1.63 2.71
CA PRO A 79 -6.35 -1.98 1.38
C PRO A 79 -4.83 -2.11 1.30
N LEU A 80 -4.35 -2.85 0.30
CA LEU A 80 -2.92 -2.91 -0.05
C LEU A 80 -2.43 -1.56 -0.60
N ARG A 81 -1.21 -1.19 -0.22
CA ARG A 81 -0.53 0.03 -0.62
C ARG A 81 0.47 -0.29 -1.73
N PHE A 82 0.13 0.09 -2.95
CA PHE A 82 1.05 0.03 -4.09
C PHE A 82 1.45 1.43 -4.56
N PRO A 83 2.68 1.59 -5.07
CA PRO A 83 3.17 2.86 -5.58
C PRO A 83 2.40 3.31 -6.82
N SER A 84 2.31 4.63 -7.03
CA SER A 84 1.87 5.19 -8.30
C SER A 84 2.81 4.76 -9.44
N TYR A 85 2.32 4.80 -10.69
CA TYR A 85 3.15 4.48 -11.84
C TYR A 85 4.42 5.35 -11.91
N GLU A 86 4.32 6.64 -11.60
CA GLU A 86 5.47 7.55 -11.54
C GLU A 86 6.49 7.14 -10.48
N THR A 87 6.01 6.75 -9.29
CA THR A 87 6.88 6.26 -8.21
C THR A 87 7.55 4.95 -8.59
N PHE A 88 6.81 4.06 -9.26
CA PHE A 88 7.31 2.80 -9.78
C PHE A 88 8.42 3.01 -10.82
N LEU A 89 8.25 3.96 -11.75
CA LEU A 89 9.32 4.35 -12.69
C LEU A 89 10.54 4.94 -11.97
N GLY A 90 10.32 5.76 -10.94
CA GLY A 90 11.40 6.27 -10.09
C GLY A 90 12.21 5.15 -9.44
N LEU A 91 11.54 4.14 -8.88
CA LEU A 91 12.17 2.94 -8.31
C LEU A 91 12.96 2.15 -9.36
N LEU A 92 12.40 1.97 -10.56
CA LEU A 92 13.12 1.33 -11.67
C LEU A 92 14.41 2.07 -12.02
N CYS A 93 14.36 3.40 -12.16
CA CYS A 93 15.53 4.21 -12.42
C CYS A 93 16.60 4.07 -11.34
N THR A 94 16.21 4.00 -10.06
CA THR A 94 17.19 3.80 -8.98
C THR A 94 17.83 2.42 -9.00
N LYS A 95 17.09 1.37 -9.41
CA LYS A 95 17.61 0.00 -9.51
C LYS A 95 18.52 -0.19 -10.73
N THR A 96 18.22 0.45 -11.85
CA THR A 96 19.04 0.37 -13.07
C THR A 96 20.31 1.22 -13.00
N VAL A 97 20.32 2.29 -12.19
CA VAL A 97 21.48 3.18 -12.03
C VAL A 97 22.53 2.63 -11.05
N GLY A 98 22.29 1.49 -10.39
CA GLY A 98 23.32 0.69 -9.71
C GLY A 98 24.40 1.49 -8.99
N TRP A 99 24.14 1.89 -7.74
CA TRP A 99 25.20 2.33 -6.83
C TRP A 99 26.31 1.27 -6.83
N THR A 100 27.46 1.65 -7.39
CA THR A 100 28.70 0.88 -7.34
C THR A 100 29.47 1.38 -6.12
N PRO A 101 29.73 0.53 -5.10
CA PRO A 101 30.59 0.91 -3.97
C PRO A 101 32.03 1.16 -4.42
#